data_AF-A0A7Z9BVS5-F1
#
_entry.id   AF-A0A7Z9BVS5-F1
#
_cell.length_a   1.000
_cell.length_b   1.000
_cell.length_c   1.000
_cell.angle_alpha   90.00
_cell.angle_beta   90.00
_cell.angle_gamma   90.00
#
_symmetry.space_group_name_H-M   'P 1'
#
loop_
_entity.id
_entity.type
_entity.pdbx_description
1 polymer ?
#
loop_
_entity_poly.entity_id
_entity_poly.type
_entity_poly.pdbx_seq_one_letter_code
_entity_poly.pdbx_strand_id
1 'polypeptide(L)'
;MFKKLLKPLAIFSLAAVLFFGQVDGVLAARSGGRIGGGSFRSSPSRSYSPSPGRSGGGYYGGGGFGFPFLIPFFGFGGGGLFSLLIFMAVAGFIFNSIRSVMGQGQGQDELGYSSNPTVSVARLQVGLLAQARNLQGDLDRMAQTADTGSAAGRAQVLQEATLALLRHPEYWAYGSSQSEQTAMNSAEAKFNQWALAERSKFTEETLSNVNNQLIGGIAPSLTGNNATLVSQMGDLTATENEYIVVTLVVGTLGKIELPKVNSPETLRQALSRLGSVGSEQLLAVEILWTPQASGDTLSTDDMLAYYPDLSLV
;
A
#
# COMPACT_ATOMS: atom_id res chain seq x y z
N MET A 1 12.51 -10.41 63.59
CA MET A 1 12.44 -9.27 62.65
C MET A 1 12.07 -9.67 61.22
N PHE A 2 12.52 -10.84 60.72
CA PHE A 2 12.24 -11.32 59.34
C PHE A 2 10.76 -11.49 58.94
N LYS A 3 9.85 -11.88 59.85
CA LYS A 3 8.42 -12.04 59.53
C LYS A 3 7.69 -10.74 59.20
N LYS A 4 8.22 -9.57 59.60
CA LYS A 4 7.61 -8.26 59.32
C LYS A 4 7.99 -7.69 57.94
N LEU A 5 9.06 -8.20 57.32
CA LEU A 5 9.53 -7.82 55.98
C LEU A 5 8.96 -8.69 54.86
N LEU A 6 8.44 -9.89 55.17
CA LEU A 6 7.88 -10.79 54.16
C LEU A 6 6.58 -10.28 53.54
N LYS A 7 5.73 -9.63 54.35
CA LYS A 7 4.44 -9.09 53.91
C LYS A 7 4.56 -7.93 52.91
N PRO A 8 5.39 -6.89 53.13
CA PRO A 8 5.55 -5.84 52.13
C PRO A 8 6.21 -6.38 50.86
N LEU A 9 7.16 -7.31 50.96
CA LEU A 9 7.84 -7.89 49.79
C LEU A 9 6.87 -8.68 48.89
N ALA A 10 5.94 -9.43 49.49
CA ALA A 10 4.89 -10.14 48.75
C ALA A 10 3.88 -9.18 48.08
N ILE A 11 3.58 -8.04 48.70
CA ILE A 11 2.70 -7.02 48.11
C ILE A 11 3.40 -6.33 46.93
N PHE A 12 4.69 -5.99 47.08
CA PHE A 12 5.46 -5.41 45.98
C PHE A 12 5.67 -6.41 44.82
N SER A 13 5.86 -7.70 45.10
CA SER A 13 5.94 -8.70 44.02
C SER A 13 4.60 -8.90 43.33
N LEU A 14 3.49 -8.91 44.08
CA LEU A 14 2.15 -9.02 43.50
C LEU A 14 1.81 -7.79 42.65
N ALA A 15 2.14 -6.59 43.13
CA ALA A 15 1.99 -5.34 42.38
C ALA A 15 2.86 -5.35 41.12
N ALA A 16 4.11 -5.81 41.21
CA ALA A 16 4.98 -5.95 40.04
C ALA A 16 4.41 -6.96 39.03
N VAL A 17 3.92 -8.12 39.48
CA VAL A 17 3.31 -9.13 38.58
C VAL A 17 2.03 -8.59 37.93
N LEU A 18 1.21 -7.82 38.64
CA LEU A 18 0.03 -7.16 38.08
C LEU A 18 0.40 -6.07 37.07
N PHE A 19 1.39 -5.23 37.39
CA PHE A 19 1.85 -4.16 36.50
C PHE A 19 2.55 -4.70 35.25
N PHE A 20 3.38 -5.74 35.37
CA PHE A 20 4.10 -6.33 34.23
C PHE A 20 3.26 -7.35 33.46
N GLY A 21 2.26 -8.00 34.09
CA GLY A 21 1.37 -8.95 33.41
C GLY A 21 0.31 -8.32 32.51
N GLN A 22 0.04 -7.01 32.66
CA GLN A 22 -0.92 -6.28 31.80
C GLN A 22 -0.29 -5.66 30.54
N VAL A 23 1.04 -5.66 30.42
CA VAL A 23 1.73 -4.98 29.31
C VAL A 23 1.65 -5.80 28.01
N ASP A 24 1.59 -7.12 28.11
CA ASP A 24 1.55 -8.01 26.94
C ASP A 24 0.25 -7.86 26.13
N GLY A 25 -0.88 -7.55 26.78
CA GLY A 25 -2.16 -7.34 26.10
C GLY A 25 -2.22 -6.06 25.26
N VAL A 26 -1.53 -4.99 25.68
CA VAL A 26 -1.48 -3.72 24.94
C VAL A 26 -0.53 -3.82 23.73
N LEU A 27 0.51 -4.66 23.82
CA LEU A 27 1.44 -4.87 22.72
C LEU A 27 0.88 -5.81 21.64
N ALA A 28 0.06 -6.79 22.03
CA ALA A 28 -0.58 -7.74 21.10
C ALA A 28 -1.74 -7.12 20.28
N ALA A 29 -2.46 -6.15 20.86
CA ALA A 29 -3.65 -5.52 20.29
C ALA A 29 -3.45 -4.80 18.94
N ARG A 30 -2.21 -4.69 18.43
CA ARG A 30 -1.91 -4.10 17.11
C ARG A 30 -1.03 -5.00 16.24
N SER A 31 -1.13 -6.31 16.43
CA SER A 31 -0.64 -7.28 15.45
C SER A 31 -1.31 -7.03 14.10
N GLY A 32 -0.54 -7.10 13.01
CA GLY A 32 -1.01 -6.76 11.68
C GLY A 32 -0.83 -7.90 10.69
N GLY A 33 -1.86 -8.11 9.88
CA GLY A 33 -1.87 -9.08 8.79
C GLY A 33 -1.74 -8.37 7.46
N ARG A 34 -1.08 -9.00 6.49
CA ARG A 34 -0.90 -8.45 5.14
C ARG A 34 -0.98 -9.51 4.07
N ILE A 35 -1.73 -9.25 3.00
CA ILE A 35 -1.75 -10.09 1.80
C ILE A 35 -1.75 -9.19 0.56
N GLY A 36 -0.94 -9.51 -0.44
CA GLY A 36 -0.84 -8.65 -1.60
C GLY A 36 0.33 -8.93 -2.52
N GLY A 37 0.68 -7.95 -3.35
CA GLY A 37 1.77 -8.04 -4.30
C GLY A 37 1.43 -7.37 -5.61
N GLY A 38 2.24 -7.65 -6.62
CA GLY A 38 2.14 -7.07 -7.94
C GLY A 38 3.30 -6.16 -8.27
N SER A 39 3.23 -5.57 -9.46
CA SER A 39 4.29 -4.73 -9.99
C SER A 39 3.71 -3.69 -10.93
N PHE A 40 4.16 -2.45 -10.78
CA PHE A 40 3.89 -1.36 -11.73
C PHE A 40 4.85 -1.36 -12.92
N ARG A 41 5.78 -2.33 -12.95
CA ARG A 41 6.66 -2.54 -14.10
C ARG A 41 5.81 -3.05 -15.25
N SER A 42 5.88 -2.32 -16.37
CA SER A 42 5.25 -2.68 -17.64
C SER A 42 5.43 -4.17 -17.91
N SER A 43 4.33 -4.84 -18.27
CA SER A 43 4.29 -6.25 -18.69
C SER A 43 5.50 -6.63 -19.54
N PRO A 44 5.95 -7.90 -19.51
CA PRO A 44 7.09 -8.35 -20.30
C PRO A 44 6.91 -7.89 -21.73
N SER A 45 7.92 -7.19 -22.27
CA SER A 45 8.00 -6.97 -23.71
C SER A 45 7.76 -8.32 -24.37
N ARG A 46 6.70 -8.41 -25.18
CA ARG A 46 6.50 -9.56 -26.07
C ARG A 46 7.84 -9.77 -26.74
N SER A 47 8.47 -10.92 -26.50
CA SER A 47 9.69 -11.33 -27.16
C SER A 47 9.37 -11.51 -28.63
N TYR A 48 9.40 -10.40 -29.38
CA TYR A 48 9.40 -10.40 -30.82
C TYR A 48 10.66 -11.14 -31.23
N SER A 49 10.49 -12.40 -31.61
CA SER A 49 11.58 -13.23 -32.12
C SER A 49 12.04 -12.58 -33.43
N PRO A 50 13.24 -11.98 -33.51
CA PRO A 50 13.71 -11.42 -34.77
C PRO A 50 13.95 -12.59 -35.72
N SER A 51 13.25 -12.60 -36.86
CA SER A 51 13.53 -13.56 -37.93
C SER A 51 15.02 -13.42 -38.35
N PRO A 52 15.80 -14.51 -38.44
CA PRO A 52 17.21 -14.43 -38.80
C PRO A 52 17.39 -13.86 -40.20
N GLY A 53 18.15 -12.77 -40.29
CA GLY A 53 18.45 -12.05 -41.53
C GLY A 53 19.18 -12.91 -42.56
N ARG A 54 18.79 -12.74 -43.82
CA ARG A 54 19.53 -13.24 -44.97
C ARG A 54 20.62 -12.22 -45.32
N SER A 55 21.85 -12.63 -45.09
CA SER A 55 23.07 -11.96 -45.56
C SER A 55 22.99 -11.68 -47.07
N GLY A 56 23.27 -10.44 -47.45
CA GLY A 56 23.36 -10.00 -48.85
C GLY A 56 24.30 -8.80 -48.92
N GLY A 57 25.55 -9.05 -49.30
CA GLY A 57 26.58 -8.03 -49.45
C GLY A 57 26.31 -7.06 -50.59
N GLY A 58 26.88 -5.86 -50.46
CA GLY A 58 26.86 -4.83 -51.49
C GLY A 58 27.99 -3.82 -51.29
N TYR A 59 28.97 -3.91 -52.18
CA TYR A 59 30.03 -2.92 -52.44
C TYR A 59 29.44 -1.60 -52.94
N TYR A 60 29.89 -0.46 -52.39
CA TYR A 60 30.06 0.87 -53.02
C TYR A 60 30.78 1.73 -51.95
N GLY A 61 31.87 2.48 -52.16
CA GLY A 61 32.41 3.08 -53.38
C GLY A 61 32.33 4.61 -53.27
N GLY A 62 33.39 5.25 -52.75
CA GLY A 62 33.78 6.61 -53.16
C GLY A 62 33.51 7.80 -52.22
N GLY A 63 34.57 8.61 -52.05
CA GLY A 63 34.55 10.07 -51.79
C GLY A 63 34.15 10.50 -50.38
N GLY A 64 34.99 11.14 -49.56
CA GLY A 64 35.89 12.23 -49.88
C GLY A 64 35.22 13.56 -49.52
N PHE A 65 35.36 14.03 -48.28
CA PHE A 65 35.46 15.45 -47.96
C PHE A 65 35.93 15.63 -46.51
N GLY A 66 37.11 16.23 -46.36
CA GLY A 66 37.65 16.68 -45.08
C GLY A 66 37.28 18.13 -44.82
N PHE A 67 36.95 18.44 -43.57
CA PHE A 67 36.95 19.81 -43.04
C PHE A 67 37.62 19.78 -41.66
N PRO A 68 38.74 20.51 -41.46
CA PRO A 68 39.34 20.65 -40.14
C PRO A 68 38.67 21.81 -39.39
N PHE A 69 38.11 21.54 -38.21
CA PHE A 69 37.83 22.61 -37.26
C PHE A 69 39.14 23.06 -36.60
N LEU A 70 39.66 24.18 -37.11
CA LEU A 70 40.65 25.02 -36.44
C LEU A 70 40.03 25.61 -35.17
N ILE A 71 40.58 25.27 -34.01
CA ILE A 71 40.39 26.02 -32.76
C ILE A 71 41.55 27.00 -32.64
N PRO A 72 41.31 28.33 -32.57
CA PRO A 72 42.25 29.24 -31.95
C PRO A 72 41.67 29.77 -30.64
N PHE A 73 42.38 29.48 -29.55
CA PHE A 73 42.30 30.20 -28.28
C PHE A 73 43.01 31.56 -28.43
N PHE A 74 42.25 32.65 -28.41
CA PHE A 74 42.69 34.03 -28.10
C PHE A 74 41.41 34.71 -27.56
N GLY A 75 41.33 35.22 -26.33
CA GLY A 75 42.19 36.21 -25.70
C GLY A 75 41.48 37.56 -25.76
N PHE A 76 41.26 38.18 -24.58
CA PHE A 76 40.66 39.51 -24.31
C PHE A 76 39.15 39.61 -24.06
N GLY A 77 38.84 40.21 -22.91
CA GLY A 77 37.51 40.47 -22.41
C GLY A 77 36.78 41.61 -23.10
N GLY A 78 35.49 41.71 -22.78
CA GLY A 78 34.60 42.75 -23.25
C GLY A 78 33.28 42.12 -23.68
N GLY A 79 32.20 42.46 -22.98
CA GLY A 79 30.86 41.92 -23.22
C GLY A 79 30.43 42.05 -24.69
N GLY A 80 29.98 40.93 -25.25
CA GLY A 80 29.48 40.84 -26.60
C GLY A 80 29.23 39.37 -26.93
N LEU A 81 27.99 39.04 -27.28
CA LEU A 81 27.44 37.69 -27.52
C LEU A 81 27.48 36.68 -26.36
N PHE A 82 28.58 36.48 -25.63
CA PHE A 82 28.65 35.44 -24.60
C PHE A 82 27.76 35.72 -23.37
N SER A 83 27.65 36.98 -22.93
CA SER A 83 26.68 37.36 -21.89
C SER A 83 25.24 37.27 -22.39
N LEU A 84 25.01 37.58 -23.67
CA LEU A 84 23.70 37.43 -24.32
C LEU A 84 23.30 35.96 -24.43
N LEU A 85 24.25 35.05 -24.72
CA LEU A 85 24.03 33.61 -24.79
C LEU A 85 23.79 33.00 -23.41
N ILE A 86 24.54 33.43 -22.37
CA ILE A 86 24.28 33.02 -20.99
C ILE A 86 22.91 33.55 -20.53
N PHE A 87 22.57 34.80 -20.83
CA PHE A 87 21.26 35.36 -20.53
C PHE A 87 20.14 34.63 -21.29
N MET A 88 20.33 34.27 -22.56
CA MET A 88 19.37 33.49 -23.36
C MET A 88 19.21 32.06 -22.82
N ALA A 89 20.30 31.43 -22.36
CA ALA A 89 20.28 30.10 -21.77
C ALA A 89 19.55 30.11 -20.40
N VAL A 90 19.81 31.11 -19.56
CA VAL A 90 19.15 31.27 -18.27
C VAL A 90 17.68 31.68 -18.45
N ALA A 91 17.38 32.58 -19.39
CA ALA A 91 16.01 32.96 -19.73
C ALA A 91 15.23 31.79 -20.31
N GLY A 92 15.81 30.99 -21.20
CA GLY A 92 15.21 29.77 -21.74
C GLY A 92 14.96 28.70 -20.67
N PHE A 93 15.88 28.56 -19.71
CA PHE A 93 15.71 27.65 -18.57
C PHE A 93 14.58 28.10 -17.65
N ILE A 94 14.46 29.40 -17.34
CA ILE A 94 13.38 29.95 -16.51
C ILE A 94 12.03 29.85 -17.24
N PHE A 95 11.98 30.14 -18.54
CA PHE A 95 10.75 30.04 -19.34
C PHE A 95 10.25 28.60 -19.48
N ASN A 96 11.15 27.63 -19.66
CA ASN A 96 10.79 26.21 -19.70
C ASN A 96 10.40 25.65 -18.31
N SER A 97 11.01 26.15 -17.23
CA SER A 97 10.68 25.72 -15.87
C SER A 97 9.35 26.27 -15.36
N ILE A 98 8.93 27.45 -15.85
CA ILE A 98 7.62 28.02 -15.52
C ILE A 98 6.53 27.44 -16.42
N ARG A 99 6.82 27.13 -17.69
CA ARG A 99 5.89 26.40 -18.57
C ARG A 99 5.64 24.95 -18.14
N SER A 100 6.61 24.28 -17.52
CA SER A 100 6.39 22.92 -17.01
C SER A 100 5.49 22.88 -15.76
N VAL A 101 5.37 24.00 -15.04
CA VAL A 101 4.49 24.15 -13.86
C VAL A 101 3.14 24.79 -14.21
N MET A 102 3.05 25.55 -15.30
CA MET A 102 1.86 26.32 -15.70
C MET A 102 1.20 25.86 -17.02
N GLY A 103 1.73 24.80 -17.64
CA GLY A 103 1.24 24.24 -18.91
C GLY A 103 0.14 23.19 -18.76
N GLN A 104 -0.97 23.53 -18.09
CA GLN A 104 -2.24 22.80 -18.21
C GLN A 104 -3.13 23.58 -19.18
N GLY A 105 -3.02 23.32 -20.49
CA GLY A 105 -3.91 23.93 -21.47
C GLY A 105 -3.39 23.94 -22.90
N GLN A 106 -3.91 23.00 -23.71
CA GLN A 106 -4.06 23.02 -25.18
C GLN A 106 -2.88 23.46 -26.05
N GLY A 107 -2.34 22.50 -26.81
CA GLY A 107 -1.53 22.75 -28.02
C GLY A 107 -1.11 21.43 -28.67
N GLN A 108 -1.50 21.27 -29.94
CA GLN A 108 -1.51 20.08 -30.78
C GLN A 108 -0.14 19.43 -31.08
N ASP A 109 -0.15 18.10 -31.07
CA ASP A 109 0.54 17.11 -31.92
C ASP A 109 1.90 17.43 -32.57
N GLU A 110 2.98 16.77 -32.10
CA GLU A 110 3.98 16.15 -33.00
C GLU A 110 4.84 15.06 -32.31
N LEU A 111 4.60 13.81 -32.68
CA LEU A 111 5.52 12.66 -32.76
C LEU A 111 6.37 12.26 -31.53
N GLY A 112 5.80 11.38 -30.70
CA GLY A 112 6.56 10.49 -29.82
C GLY A 112 5.64 9.67 -28.94
N TYR A 113 5.47 8.38 -29.24
CA TYR A 113 4.76 7.42 -28.38
C TYR A 113 5.51 7.25 -27.05
N SER A 114 5.32 8.19 -26.13
CA SER A 114 5.43 7.96 -24.70
C SER A 114 4.03 7.75 -24.16
N SER A 115 3.40 6.63 -24.54
CA SER A 115 2.16 6.16 -23.93
C SER A 115 2.46 5.79 -22.48
N ASN A 116 2.56 6.78 -21.59
CA ASN A 116 2.61 6.55 -20.17
C ASN A 116 1.17 6.21 -19.76
N PRO A 117 0.82 4.92 -19.55
CA PRO A 117 -0.55 4.56 -19.27
C PRO A 117 -0.99 5.28 -18.00
N THR A 118 -2.19 5.86 -18.03
CA THR A 118 -2.73 6.49 -16.84
C THR A 118 -3.11 5.41 -15.83
N VAL A 119 -2.67 5.58 -14.59
CA VAL A 119 -2.86 4.62 -13.50
C VAL A 119 -3.62 5.30 -12.38
N SER A 120 -4.51 4.55 -11.74
CA SER A 120 -5.19 4.96 -10.53
C SER A 120 -4.73 4.13 -9.35
N VAL A 121 -4.42 4.81 -8.25
CA VAL A 121 -4.20 4.19 -6.95
C VAL A 121 -5.38 4.53 -6.06
N ALA A 122 -5.98 3.52 -5.44
CA ALA A 122 -7.12 3.66 -4.55
C ALA A 122 -6.78 3.06 -3.18
N ARG A 123 -7.20 3.75 -2.10
CA ARG A 123 -7.15 3.27 -0.72
C ARG A 123 -8.56 3.29 -0.17
N LEU A 124 -9.02 2.16 0.37
CA LEU A 124 -10.28 2.02 1.09
C LEU A 124 -9.99 1.44 2.47
N GLN A 125 -10.41 2.13 3.51
CA GLN A 125 -10.33 1.67 4.90
C GLN A 125 -11.74 1.41 5.41
N VAL A 126 -11.93 0.29 6.09
CA VAL A 126 -13.20 -0.11 6.69
C VAL A 126 -12.95 -0.46 8.16
N GLY A 127 -13.56 0.31 9.05
CA GLY A 127 -13.61 0.00 10.48
C GLY A 127 -14.83 -0.86 10.76
N LEU A 128 -14.60 -2.04 11.30
CA LEU A 128 -15.60 -3.06 11.58
C LEU A 128 -15.75 -3.23 13.08
N LEU A 129 -16.97 -3.52 13.53
CA LEU A 129 -17.20 -3.93 14.91
C LEU A 129 -16.54 -5.29 15.18
N ALA A 130 -16.07 -5.49 16.41
CA ALA A 130 -15.37 -6.72 16.82
C ALA A 130 -16.17 -8.01 16.64
N GLN A 131 -17.49 -7.97 16.49
CA GLN A 131 -18.29 -9.14 16.13
C GLN A 131 -17.89 -9.74 14.76
N ALA A 132 -17.13 -9.00 13.95
CA ALA A 132 -16.54 -9.45 12.69
C ALA A 132 -15.30 -10.36 12.84
N ARG A 133 -15.02 -10.98 14.00
CA ARG A 133 -13.81 -11.85 14.20
C ARG A 133 -13.68 -12.95 13.15
N ASN A 134 -14.80 -13.43 12.59
CA ASN A 134 -14.79 -14.40 11.50
C ASN A 134 -14.05 -13.87 10.25
N LEU A 135 -14.11 -12.56 9.98
CA LEU A 135 -13.41 -11.94 8.87
C LEU A 135 -11.89 -12.00 9.02
N GLN A 136 -11.35 -11.86 10.25
CA GLN A 136 -9.90 -12.03 10.50
C GLN A 136 -9.46 -13.44 10.09
N GLY A 137 -10.22 -14.47 10.48
CA GLY A 137 -9.94 -15.85 10.10
C GLY A 137 -10.04 -16.10 8.59
N ASP A 138 -10.99 -15.46 7.90
CA ASP A 138 -11.09 -15.53 6.44
C ASP A 138 -9.90 -14.86 5.76
N LEU A 139 -9.47 -13.68 6.23
CA LEU A 139 -8.29 -12.96 5.75
C LEU A 139 -6.99 -13.76 5.98
N ASP A 140 -6.84 -14.36 7.15
CA ASP A 140 -5.71 -15.22 7.49
C ASP A 140 -5.64 -16.45 6.57
N ARG A 141 -6.78 -17.10 6.33
CA ARG A 141 -6.88 -18.25 5.42
C ARG A 141 -6.51 -17.87 3.99
N MET A 142 -7.01 -16.73 3.50
CA MET A 142 -6.63 -16.20 2.19
C MET A 142 -5.12 -15.97 2.13
N ALA A 143 -4.54 -15.35 3.16
CA ALA A 143 -3.10 -15.08 3.23
C ALA A 143 -2.25 -16.35 3.20
N GLN A 144 -2.71 -17.43 3.83
CA GLN A 144 -1.96 -18.70 3.84
C GLN A 144 -2.05 -19.48 2.52
N THR A 145 -3.09 -19.25 1.71
CA THR A 145 -3.40 -20.13 0.56
C THR A 145 -3.31 -19.44 -0.81
N ALA A 146 -3.39 -18.11 -0.86
CA ALA A 146 -3.42 -17.39 -2.13
C ALA A 146 -2.06 -17.35 -2.83
N ASP A 147 -2.08 -17.59 -4.15
CA ASP A 147 -0.94 -17.31 -5.03
C ASP A 147 -0.92 -15.81 -5.41
N THR A 148 -0.35 -14.98 -4.55
CA THR A 148 -0.24 -13.53 -4.81
C THR A 148 0.87 -13.17 -5.82
N GLY A 149 1.63 -14.16 -6.28
CA GLY A 149 2.64 -13.99 -7.33
C GLY A 149 2.03 -13.81 -8.72
N SER A 150 0.88 -14.42 -8.98
CA SER A 150 0.18 -14.31 -10.26
C SER A 150 -0.85 -13.17 -10.31
N ALA A 151 -1.07 -12.61 -11.49
CA ALA A 151 -2.09 -11.56 -11.68
C ALA A 151 -3.52 -12.07 -11.39
N ALA A 152 -3.79 -13.33 -11.73
CA ALA A 152 -5.06 -13.98 -11.43
C ALA A 152 -5.27 -14.15 -9.93
N GLY A 153 -4.26 -14.65 -9.19
CA GLY A 153 -4.38 -14.81 -7.74
C GLY A 153 -4.50 -13.49 -6.99
N ARG A 154 -3.83 -12.42 -7.44
CA ARG A 154 -4.05 -11.06 -6.89
C ARG A 154 -5.48 -10.57 -7.09
N ALA A 155 -6.05 -10.78 -8.28
CA ALA A 155 -7.44 -10.39 -8.55
C ALA A 155 -8.42 -11.21 -7.71
N GLN A 156 -8.15 -12.52 -7.55
CA GLN A 156 -8.94 -13.39 -6.68
C GLN A 156 -8.90 -12.91 -5.22
N VAL A 157 -7.73 -12.58 -4.68
CA VAL A 157 -7.60 -12.02 -3.32
C VAL A 157 -8.40 -10.74 -3.15
N LEU A 158 -8.32 -9.82 -4.11
CA LEU A 158 -9.10 -8.58 -4.08
C LEU A 158 -10.61 -8.85 -4.10
N GLN A 159 -11.07 -9.76 -4.96
CA GLN A 159 -12.47 -10.15 -5.08
C GLN A 159 -12.99 -10.86 -3.83
N GLU A 160 -12.23 -11.80 -3.27
CA GLU A 160 -12.63 -12.53 -2.08
C GLU A 160 -12.69 -11.63 -0.85
N ALA A 161 -11.71 -10.74 -0.67
CA ALA A 161 -11.72 -9.78 0.44
C ALA A 161 -12.85 -8.75 0.32
N THR A 162 -13.08 -8.19 -0.87
CA THR A 162 -14.20 -7.26 -1.10
C THR A 162 -15.55 -7.96 -0.90
N LEU A 163 -15.68 -9.22 -1.34
CA LEU A 163 -16.88 -10.02 -1.13
C LEU A 163 -17.09 -10.34 0.36
N ALA A 164 -16.04 -10.70 1.09
CA ALA A 164 -16.13 -10.97 2.53
C ALA A 164 -16.62 -9.73 3.30
N LEU A 165 -16.13 -8.53 2.94
CA LEU A 165 -16.62 -7.27 3.49
C LEU A 165 -18.08 -6.97 3.10
N LEU A 166 -18.48 -7.29 1.86
CA LEU A 166 -19.85 -7.09 1.37
C LEU A 166 -20.89 -8.06 1.95
N ARG A 167 -20.47 -9.23 2.44
CA ARG A 167 -21.38 -10.22 3.07
C ARG A 167 -21.85 -9.80 4.46
N HIS A 168 -21.09 -8.96 5.14
CA HIS A 168 -21.36 -8.55 6.51
C HIS A 168 -21.47 -7.03 6.68
N PRO A 169 -22.42 -6.37 5.98
CA PRO A 169 -22.62 -4.92 6.10
C PRO A 169 -23.03 -4.49 7.52
N GLU A 170 -23.60 -5.40 8.32
CA GLU A 170 -23.98 -5.17 9.71
C GLU A 170 -22.80 -4.85 10.65
N TYR A 171 -21.58 -5.18 10.24
CA TYR A 171 -20.38 -4.88 11.03
C TYR A 171 -19.70 -3.58 10.62
N TRP A 172 -20.12 -2.92 9.55
CA TRP A 172 -19.53 -1.64 9.14
C TRP A 172 -19.85 -0.57 10.18
N ALA A 173 -18.83 0.00 10.79
CA ALA A 173 -18.95 1.13 11.71
C ALA A 173 -18.32 2.40 11.11
N TYR A 174 -17.18 2.26 10.44
CA TYR A 174 -16.45 3.38 9.85
C TYR A 174 -15.96 3.08 8.45
N GLY A 175 -15.77 4.12 7.65
CA GLY A 175 -15.16 4.02 6.33
C GLY A 175 -14.41 5.27 5.91
N SER A 176 -13.39 5.08 5.08
CA SER A 176 -12.66 6.15 4.41
C SER A 176 -12.16 5.68 3.05
N SER A 177 -12.21 6.56 2.06
CA SER A 177 -11.84 6.25 0.69
C SER A 177 -11.02 7.38 0.09
N GLN A 178 -9.93 7.03 -0.58
CA GLN A 178 -9.10 7.97 -1.33
C GLN A 178 -8.73 7.34 -2.68
N SER A 179 -8.68 8.15 -3.73
CA SER A 179 -8.23 7.71 -5.04
C SER A 179 -7.45 8.82 -5.72
N GLU A 180 -6.32 8.47 -6.34
CA GLU A 180 -5.46 9.40 -7.06
C GLU A 180 -5.12 8.83 -8.44
N GLN A 181 -5.26 9.66 -9.47
CA GLN A 181 -4.91 9.31 -10.84
C GLN A 181 -3.59 9.99 -11.21
N THR A 182 -2.60 9.21 -11.64
CA THR A 182 -1.27 9.73 -11.92
C THR A 182 -0.52 8.86 -12.94
N ALA A 183 0.69 9.27 -13.29
CA ALA A 183 1.60 8.49 -14.13
C ALA A 183 2.06 7.21 -13.42
N MET A 184 2.38 6.15 -14.18
CA MET A 184 2.77 4.83 -13.64
C MET A 184 3.81 4.90 -12.50
N ASN A 185 4.93 5.59 -12.71
CA ASN A 185 6.00 5.69 -11.70
C ASN A 185 5.55 6.43 -10.43
N SER A 186 4.76 7.50 -10.59
CA SER A 186 4.19 8.24 -9.47
C SER A 186 3.13 7.41 -8.74
N ALA A 187 2.38 6.57 -9.46
CA ALA A 187 1.40 5.66 -8.89
C ALA A 187 2.08 4.57 -8.05
N GLU A 188 3.18 3.99 -8.52
CA GLU A 188 3.97 3.03 -7.74
C GLU A 188 4.46 3.66 -6.42
N ALA A 189 5.02 4.86 -6.50
CA ALA A 189 5.47 5.59 -5.31
C ALA A 189 4.30 5.86 -4.34
N LYS A 190 3.13 6.26 -4.86
CA LYS A 190 1.94 6.53 -4.05
C LYS A 190 1.38 5.26 -3.40
N PHE A 191 1.31 4.16 -4.15
CA PHE A 191 0.88 2.86 -3.66
C PHE A 191 1.78 2.41 -2.50
N ASN A 192 3.11 2.44 -2.72
CA ASN A 192 4.09 2.06 -1.70
C ASN A 192 4.03 2.99 -0.48
N GLN A 193 3.80 4.29 -0.68
CA GLN A 193 3.62 5.25 0.40
C GLN A 193 2.39 4.89 1.26
N TRP A 194 1.24 4.62 0.65
CA TRP A 194 0.03 4.24 1.38
C TRP A 194 0.17 2.89 2.07
N ALA A 195 0.69 1.87 1.38
CA ALA A 195 0.99 0.57 1.97
C ALA A 195 1.91 0.70 3.19
N LEU A 196 3.01 1.44 3.08
CA LEU A 196 3.94 1.66 4.18
C LEU A 196 3.32 2.46 5.34
N ALA A 197 2.50 3.47 5.05
CA ALA A 197 1.80 4.25 6.07
C ALA A 197 0.84 3.38 6.89
N GLU A 198 0.13 2.44 6.26
CA GLU A 198 -0.72 1.49 6.98
C GLU A 198 0.11 0.49 7.77
N ARG A 199 1.17 -0.08 7.17
CA ARG A 199 2.07 -1.02 7.85
C ARG A 199 2.79 -0.41 9.06
N SER A 200 3.08 0.88 9.02
CA SER A 200 3.74 1.59 10.13
C SER A 200 2.88 1.67 11.41
N LYS A 201 1.58 1.37 11.30
CA LYS A 201 0.66 1.33 12.44
C LYS A 201 0.75 -0.01 13.20
N PHE A 202 1.32 -1.04 12.58
CA PHE A 202 1.45 -2.34 13.20
C PHE A 202 2.53 -2.30 14.27
N THR A 203 2.26 -2.93 15.42
CA THR A 203 3.34 -3.18 16.39
C THR A 203 4.19 -4.35 15.92
N GLU A 204 3.56 -5.36 15.31
CA GLU A 204 4.23 -6.52 14.72
C GLU A 204 3.44 -6.99 13.49
N GLU A 205 4.15 -7.34 12.40
CA GLU A 205 3.56 -7.98 11.21
C GLU A 205 3.63 -9.50 11.37
N THR A 206 2.58 -10.08 11.98
CA THR A 206 2.55 -11.49 12.42
C THR A 206 2.21 -12.46 11.31
N LEU A 207 1.50 -12.02 10.26
CA LEU A 207 1.19 -12.81 9.07
C LEU A 207 1.32 -11.96 7.82
N SER A 208 2.16 -12.39 6.88
CA SER A 208 2.26 -11.72 5.59
C SER A 208 2.37 -12.70 4.42
N ASN A 209 1.67 -12.43 3.33
CA ASN A 209 1.86 -13.12 2.05
C ASN A 209 1.94 -12.08 0.94
N VAL A 210 3.18 -11.78 0.49
CA VAL A 210 3.39 -10.84 -0.61
C VAL A 210 4.23 -11.40 -1.73
N ASN A 211 3.72 -11.32 -2.96
CA ASN A 211 4.32 -11.94 -4.13
C ASN A 211 4.65 -13.44 -3.90
N ASN A 212 3.70 -14.14 -3.30
CA ASN A 212 3.78 -15.54 -2.89
C ASN A 212 4.94 -15.83 -1.91
N GLN A 213 5.33 -14.84 -1.10
CA GLN A 213 6.29 -15.00 0.00
C GLN A 213 5.51 -14.94 1.31
N LEU A 214 5.28 -16.11 1.90
CA LEU A 214 4.56 -16.28 3.17
C LEU A 214 5.52 -16.18 4.36
N ILE A 215 5.20 -15.32 5.32
CA ILE A 215 5.85 -15.16 6.62
C ILE A 215 4.78 -15.26 7.70
N GLY A 216 5.02 -16.02 8.76
CA GLY A 216 4.06 -16.16 9.87
C GLY A 216 2.92 -17.17 9.66
N GLY A 217 2.95 -17.92 8.54
CA GLY A 217 1.93 -18.92 8.19
C GLY A 217 2.00 -20.26 8.94
N ILE A 218 2.86 -20.38 9.96
CA ILE A 218 2.85 -21.51 10.88
C ILE A 218 2.32 -20.94 12.19
N ALA A 219 1.03 -21.14 12.46
CA ALA A 219 0.52 -20.96 13.80
C ALA A 219 1.48 -21.66 14.78
N PRO A 220 1.89 -21.04 15.89
CA PRO A 220 2.26 -21.84 17.03
C PRO A 220 1.02 -22.69 17.31
N SER A 221 1.07 -23.96 16.92
CA SER A 221 0.31 -24.99 17.63
C SER A 221 0.61 -24.69 19.09
N LEU A 222 -0.42 -24.29 19.83
CA LEU A 222 -0.35 -24.19 21.27
C LEU A 222 -0.09 -25.60 21.81
N THR A 223 1.16 -26.07 21.73
CA THR A 223 1.72 -27.04 22.66
C THR A 223 1.90 -26.31 23.99
N GLY A 224 0.76 -26.06 24.59
CA GLY A 224 0.57 -25.42 25.87
C GLY A 224 -0.77 -25.91 26.36
N ASN A 225 -0.80 -27.17 26.80
CA ASN A 225 -1.91 -27.76 27.52
C ASN A 225 -2.24 -26.86 28.73
N ASN A 226 -3.19 -25.95 28.56
CA ASN A 226 -3.85 -25.23 29.65
C ASN A 226 -5.25 -24.80 29.19
N ALA A 227 -6.04 -25.79 28.73
CA ALA A 227 -7.48 -25.67 28.50
C ALA A 227 -8.29 -25.54 29.81
N THR A 228 -7.76 -24.89 30.85
CA THR A 228 -8.43 -24.84 32.16
C THR A 228 -8.14 -23.59 32.99
N LEU A 229 -8.07 -22.36 32.43
CA LEU A 229 -8.04 -21.14 33.26
C LEU A 229 -8.66 -19.87 32.59
N VAL A 230 -9.67 -20.00 31.71
CA VAL A 230 -10.41 -18.82 31.19
C VAL A 230 -11.92 -19.03 31.32
N SER A 231 -12.39 -19.13 32.56
CA SER A 231 -13.82 -19.03 32.87
C SER A 231 -14.07 -18.58 34.30
N GLN A 232 -13.24 -17.67 34.83
CA GLN A 232 -13.48 -17.06 36.15
C GLN A 232 -12.62 -15.80 36.41
N MET A 233 -12.83 -14.78 35.58
CA MET A 233 -12.63 -13.35 35.89
C MET A 233 -13.50 -12.65 34.85
N GLY A 234 -14.78 -12.44 35.14
CA GLY A 234 -15.17 -11.31 35.98
C GLY A 234 -15.57 -10.20 35.02
N ASP A 235 -16.85 -10.21 34.67
CA ASP A 235 -17.61 -9.05 34.19
C ASP A 235 -17.10 -7.74 34.80
N LEU A 236 -16.28 -7.02 34.03
CA LEU A 236 -15.95 -5.62 34.22
C LEU A 236 -15.83 -5.01 32.81
N THR A 237 -16.91 -4.35 32.41
CA THR A 237 -17.08 -3.45 31.26
C THR A 237 -17.05 -4.07 29.86
N ALA A 238 -18.10 -4.84 29.51
CA ALA A 238 -18.56 -4.99 28.13
C ALA A 238 -19.21 -3.67 27.62
N THR A 239 -18.47 -2.56 27.67
CA THR A 239 -18.92 -1.22 27.24
C THR A 239 -17.94 -0.49 26.34
N GLU A 240 -16.81 -1.10 25.99
CA GLU A 240 -15.84 -0.53 25.07
C GLU A 240 -16.21 -0.99 23.65
N ASN A 241 -16.47 -0.05 22.72
CA ASN A 241 -16.62 -0.41 21.33
C ASN A 241 -15.26 -0.91 20.82
N GLU A 242 -15.19 -2.20 20.52
CA GLU A 242 -14.02 -2.89 19.99
C GLU A 242 -14.10 -2.96 18.46
N TYR A 243 -12.96 -2.79 17.78
CA TYR A 243 -12.91 -2.67 16.33
C TYR A 243 -11.81 -3.51 15.67
N ILE A 244 -12.04 -3.81 14.39
CA ILE A 244 -11.06 -4.35 13.45
C ILE A 244 -11.02 -3.42 12.24
N VAL A 245 -9.83 -3.04 11.76
CA VAL A 245 -9.69 -2.25 10.54
C VAL A 245 -9.17 -3.13 9.43
N VAL A 246 -9.81 -3.04 8.26
CA VAL A 246 -9.34 -3.61 7.01
C VAL A 246 -9.05 -2.48 6.03
N THR A 247 -7.83 -2.45 5.50
CA THR A 247 -7.39 -1.48 4.50
C THR A 247 -7.05 -2.19 3.19
N LEU A 248 -7.65 -1.74 2.10
CA LEU A 248 -7.36 -2.17 0.74
C LEU A 248 -6.63 -1.04 0.02
N VAL A 249 -5.43 -1.32 -0.47
CA VAL A 249 -4.66 -0.45 -1.36
C VAL A 249 -4.59 -1.14 -2.72
N VAL A 250 -5.05 -0.48 -3.78
CA VAL A 250 -5.21 -1.08 -5.10
C VAL A 250 -4.62 -0.16 -6.16
N GLY A 251 -3.67 -0.67 -6.95
CA GLY A 251 -3.13 0.00 -8.13
C GLY A 251 -3.70 -0.61 -9.40
N THR A 252 -4.28 0.22 -10.27
CA THR A 252 -4.99 -0.25 -11.48
C THR A 252 -4.62 0.55 -12.72
N LEU A 253 -4.56 -0.11 -13.86
CA LEU A 253 -4.53 0.54 -15.17
C LEU A 253 -5.89 1.19 -15.46
N GLY A 254 -5.87 2.43 -15.94
CA GLY A 254 -7.08 3.20 -16.23
C GLY A 254 -7.52 4.05 -15.05
N LYS A 255 -8.76 4.58 -15.15
CA LYS A 255 -9.33 5.47 -14.15
C LYS A 255 -10.18 4.68 -13.16
N ILE A 256 -9.83 4.77 -11.88
CA ILE A 256 -10.70 4.39 -10.76
C ILE A 256 -10.83 5.58 -9.83
N GLU A 257 -12.07 5.99 -9.60
CA GLU A 257 -12.43 7.05 -8.68
C GLU A 257 -13.34 6.44 -7.62
N LEU A 258 -12.97 6.55 -6.34
CA LEU A 258 -13.80 6.05 -5.25
C LEU A 258 -14.76 7.16 -4.77
N PRO A 259 -16.04 6.85 -4.52
CA PRO A 259 -16.95 7.81 -3.91
C PRO A 259 -16.46 8.14 -2.50
N LYS A 260 -16.64 9.38 -2.05
CA LYS A 260 -16.39 9.73 -0.65
C LYS A 260 -17.31 8.90 0.25
N VAL A 261 -16.72 8.08 1.11
CA VAL A 261 -17.46 7.24 2.06
C VAL A 261 -17.98 8.08 3.22
N ASN A 262 -19.29 8.06 3.42
CA ASN A 262 -20.01 8.73 4.52
C ASN A 262 -21.35 8.06 4.87
N SER A 263 -21.64 6.91 4.28
CA SER A 263 -22.85 6.11 4.49
C SER A 263 -22.58 4.65 4.07
N PRO A 264 -23.43 3.69 4.45
CA PRO A 264 -23.22 2.29 4.07
C PRO A 264 -23.39 2.09 2.56
N GLU A 265 -24.21 2.90 1.89
CA GLU A 265 -24.40 2.86 0.44
C GLU A 265 -23.14 3.30 -0.30
N THR A 266 -22.49 4.39 0.14
CA THR A 266 -21.26 4.87 -0.49
C THR A 266 -20.09 3.93 -0.24
N LEU A 267 -20.01 3.33 0.96
CA LEU A 267 -19.06 2.27 1.27
C LEU A 267 -19.27 1.03 0.38
N ARG A 268 -20.52 0.57 0.24
CA ARG A 268 -20.87 -0.54 -0.66
C ARG A 268 -20.48 -0.24 -2.10
N GLN A 269 -20.70 0.99 -2.57
CA GLN A 269 -20.29 1.41 -3.91
C GLN A 269 -18.76 1.37 -4.07
N ALA A 270 -18.01 1.85 -3.08
CA ALA A 270 -16.55 1.80 -3.10
C ALA A 270 -16.02 0.35 -3.14
N LEU A 271 -16.54 -0.53 -2.28
CA LEU A 271 -16.21 -1.96 -2.26
C LEU A 271 -16.55 -2.63 -3.59
N SER A 272 -17.72 -2.35 -4.16
CA SER A 272 -18.16 -2.91 -5.44
C SER A 272 -17.25 -2.47 -6.59
N ARG A 273 -16.80 -1.20 -6.60
CA ARG A 273 -15.84 -0.70 -7.60
C ARG A 273 -14.50 -1.42 -7.50
N LEU A 274 -13.95 -1.57 -6.30
CA LEU A 274 -12.69 -2.30 -6.11
C LEU A 274 -12.82 -3.79 -6.46
N GLY A 275 -13.92 -4.44 -6.06
CA GLY A 275 -14.16 -5.86 -6.36
C GLY A 275 -14.40 -6.14 -7.84
N SER A 276 -14.78 -5.13 -8.63
CA SER A 276 -14.97 -5.28 -10.08
C SER A 276 -13.67 -5.23 -10.90
N VAL A 277 -12.53 -4.94 -10.27
CA VAL A 277 -11.24 -4.84 -10.97
C VAL A 277 -10.78 -6.24 -11.42
N GLY A 278 -10.61 -6.39 -12.73
CA GLY A 278 -10.09 -7.63 -13.33
C GLY A 278 -8.57 -7.77 -13.24
N SER A 279 -8.07 -9.00 -13.38
CA SER A 279 -6.63 -9.32 -13.34
C SER A 279 -5.79 -8.61 -14.40
N GLU A 280 -6.38 -8.22 -15.53
CA GLU A 280 -5.69 -7.49 -16.60
C GLU A 280 -5.43 -6.02 -16.24
N GLN A 281 -6.31 -5.44 -15.43
CA GLN A 281 -6.21 -4.04 -15.00
C GLN A 281 -5.47 -3.91 -13.67
N LEU A 282 -5.49 -4.96 -12.83
CA LEU A 282 -4.87 -4.94 -11.51
C LEU A 282 -3.33 -5.03 -11.61
N LEU A 283 -2.65 -3.92 -11.31
CA LEU A 283 -1.18 -3.85 -11.27
C LEU A 283 -0.66 -4.39 -9.94
N ALA A 284 -1.22 -3.91 -8.85
CA ALA A 284 -0.83 -4.27 -7.49
C ALA A 284 -2.02 -4.17 -6.54
N VAL A 285 -1.98 -4.99 -5.49
CA VAL A 285 -2.96 -4.97 -4.39
C VAL A 285 -2.21 -5.20 -3.08
N GLU A 286 -2.58 -4.49 -2.04
CA GLU A 286 -2.24 -4.81 -0.66
C GLU A 286 -3.48 -4.71 0.20
N ILE A 287 -3.78 -5.78 0.91
CA ILE A 287 -4.86 -5.87 1.89
C ILE A 287 -4.20 -6.05 3.25
N LEU A 288 -4.56 -5.17 4.16
CA LEU A 288 -3.98 -5.07 5.50
C LEU A 288 -5.11 -5.15 6.51
N TRP A 289 -4.92 -5.89 7.59
CA TRP A 289 -5.91 -5.92 8.68
C TRP A 289 -5.26 -5.85 10.05
N THR A 290 -5.95 -5.18 10.96
CA THR A 290 -5.49 -4.97 12.33
C THR A 290 -6.70 -4.97 13.28
N PRO A 291 -6.67 -5.77 14.36
CA PRO A 291 -5.60 -6.70 14.72
C PRO A 291 -5.63 -7.95 13.84
N GLN A 292 -4.52 -8.70 13.80
CA GLN A 292 -4.44 -9.98 13.10
C GLN A 292 -4.74 -11.15 14.03
N ALA A 293 -4.21 -11.10 15.26
CA ALA A 293 -4.38 -12.19 16.21
C ALA A 293 -5.86 -12.39 16.59
N SER A 294 -6.27 -13.66 16.67
CA SER A 294 -7.62 -14.03 17.05
C SER A 294 -7.87 -13.66 18.51
N GLY A 295 -8.95 -12.91 18.77
CA GLY A 295 -9.29 -12.43 20.11
C GLY A 295 -8.87 -10.98 20.37
N ASP A 296 -7.96 -10.42 19.56
CA ASP A 296 -7.50 -9.04 19.71
C ASP A 296 -8.40 -8.06 18.95
N THR A 297 -8.60 -6.88 19.54
CA THR A 297 -9.39 -5.78 18.97
C THR A 297 -8.76 -4.43 19.29
N LEU A 298 -9.03 -3.44 18.43
CA LEU A 298 -8.68 -2.05 18.68
C LEU A 298 -9.73 -1.39 19.56
N SER A 299 -9.29 -0.58 20.52
CA SER A 299 -10.18 0.30 21.28
C SER A 299 -10.69 1.46 20.43
N THR A 300 -11.69 2.19 20.92
CA THR A 300 -12.14 3.44 20.26
C THR A 300 -11.01 4.48 20.20
N ASP A 301 -10.20 4.56 21.26
CA ASP A 301 -9.08 5.52 21.32
C ASP A 301 -7.98 5.17 20.30
N ASP A 302 -7.66 3.87 20.13
CA ASP A 302 -6.71 3.41 19.12
C ASP A 302 -7.21 3.71 17.70
N MET A 303 -8.51 3.48 17.45
CA MET A 303 -9.13 3.81 16.17
C MET A 303 -8.98 5.30 15.83
N LEU A 304 -9.31 6.17 16.78
CA LEU A 304 -9.22 7.62 16.58
C LEU A 304 -7.77 8.10 16.46
N ALA A 305 -6.84 7.47 17.17
CA ALA A 305 -5.42 7.83 17.14
C ALA A 305 -4.73 7.42 15.83
N TYR A 306 -4.96 6.19 15.34
CA TYR A 306 -4.24 5.61 14.20
C TYR A 306 -4.99 5.72 12.86
N TYR A 307 -6.29 5.98 12.90
CA TYR A 307 -7.15 6.10 11.72
C TYR A 307 -8.01 7.37 11.76
N PRO A 308 -7.39 8.57 11.81
CA PRO A 308 -8.12 9.84 11.92
C PRO A 308 -8.98 10.18 10.68
N ASP A 309 -8.71 9.53 9.54
CA ASP A 309 -9.45 9.75 8.28
C ASP A 309 -10.77 8.96 8.22
N LEU A 310 -11.04 8.08 9.19
CA LEU A 310 -12.25 7.26 9.23
C LEU A 310 -13.47 8.09 9.64
N SER A 311 -14.56 7.92 8.91
CA SER A 311 -15.85 8.55 9.18
C SER A 311 -16.92 7.51 9.44
N LEU A 312 -17.87 7.83 10.32
CA LEU A 312 -19.01 6.95 10.62
C LEU A 312 -19.81 6.70 9.34
N VAL A 313 -20.21 5.46 9.12
CA VAL A 313 -21.04 5.03 7.97
C VAL A 313 -22.39 4.53 8.42
#